data_AF-X1VGA0-F1
#
_entry.id   AF-X1VGA0-F1
#
_cell.length_a   1.000
_cell.length_b   1.000
_cell.length_c   1.000
_cell.angle_alpha   90.00
_cell.angle_beta   90.00
_cell.angle_gamma   90.00
#
_symmetry.space_group_name_H-M   'P 1'
#
loop_
_entity.id
_entity.type
_entity.pdbx_description
1 polymer ?
#
loop_
_entity_poly.entity_id
_entity_poly.type
_entity_poly.pdbx_seq_one_letter_code
_entity_poly.pdbx_strand_id
1 'polypeptide(L)'
;DRQIKELPYARYLQILRVASEQKVGDLRMRMREQAYLGWLIYLIQPASKRTRKMSFREWLTNFGLLEEKEKKEKAEDVEAMKRKSLEIAEKIVEMDKRHRS
;
A
#
# COMPACT_ATOMS: atom_id res chain seq x y z
N ASP A 1 19.77 -11.20 23.08
CA ASP A 1 19.95 -12.67 23.24
C ASP A 1 19.58 -13.23 24.59
N ARG A 2 20.16 -12.79 25.72
CA ARG A 2 19.85 -13.36 27.05
C ARG A 2 18.37 -13.21 27.45
N GLN A 3 17.79 -12.02 27.24
CA GLN A 3 16.36 -11.74 27.48
C GLN A 3 15.39 -12.56 26.60
N ILE A 4 15.83 -13.02 25.42
CA ILE A 4 14.99 -13.85 24.53
C ILE A 4 14.96 -15.30 25.01
N LYS A 5 16.09 -15.79 25.55
CA LYS A 5 16.21 -17.14 26.12
C LYS A 5 15.49 -17.30 27.45
N GLU A 6 15.20 -16.20 28.15
CA GLU A 6 14.48 -16.17 29.43
C GLU A 6 12.95 -16.03 29.26
N LEU A 7 12.47 -15.75 28.03
CA LEU A 7 11.04 -15.66 27.75
C LEU A 7 10.40 -17.05 27.69
N PRO A 8 9.27 -17.29 28.39
CA PRO A 8 8.48 -18.50 28.19
C PRO A 8 8.10 -18.64 26.71
N TYR A 9 8.26 -19.85 26.16
CA TYR A 9 8.07 -20.10 24.72
C TYR A 9 6.74 -19.58 24.17
N ALA A 10 5.65 -19.69 24.94
CA ALA A 10 4.34 -19.15 24.57
C ALA A 10 4.34 -17.61 24.41
N ARG A 11 5.07 -16.89 25.28
CA ARG A 11 5.19 -15.42 25.21
C ARG A 11 6.02 -14.99 24.00
N TYR A 12 7.09 -15.73 23.70
CA TYR A 12 7.89 -15.52 22.49
C TYR A 12 7.04 -15.68 21.21
N LEU A 13 6.24 -16.75 21.12
CA LEU A 13 5.33 -16.97 19.98
C LEU A 13 4.27 -15.88 19.84
N GLN A 14 3.71 -15.38 20.94
CA GLN A 14 2.75 -14.26 20.92
C GLN A 14 3.38 -12.98 20.35
N ILE A 15 4.60 -12.64 20.78
CA ILE A 15 5.33 -11.46 20.29
C ILE A 15 5.63 -11.61 18.80
N LEU A 16 6.10 -12.80 18.38
CA LEU A 16 6.34 -13.07 16.96
C LEU A 16 5.07 -12.92 16.12
N ARG A 17 3.94 -13.44 16.62
CA ARG A 17 2.65 -13.32 15.93
C ARG A 17 2.26 -11.85 15.74
N VAL A 18 2.25 -11.05 16.80
CA VAL A 18 1.91 -9.62 16.72
C VAL A 18 2.87 -8.87 15.78
N ALA A 19 4.17 -9.13 15.87
CA ALA A 19 5.15 -8.51 14.98
C ALA A 19 4.96 -8.93 13.51
N SER A 20 4.59 -10.19 13.26
CA SER A 20 4.29 -10.68 11.91
C SER A 20 3.01 -10.06 11.34
N GLU A 21 1.97 -9.94 12.17
CA GLU A 21 0.70 -9.31 11.79
C GLU A 21 0.91 -7.82 11.48
N GLN A 22 1.73 -7.11 12.27
CA GLN A 22 2.11 -5.73 12.00
C GLN A 22 2.87 -5.59 10.67
N LYS A 23 3.86 -6.45 10.41
CA LYS A 23 4.59 -6.45 9.14
C LYS A 23 3.69 -6.72 7.94
N VAL A 24 2.71 -7.61 8.08
CA VAL A 24 1.70 -7.88 7.03
C VAL A 24 0.84 -6.63 6.79
N GLY A 25 0.44 -5.93 7.85
CA GLY A 25 -0.27 -4.64 7.74
C GLY A 25 0.55 -3.58 7.01
N ASP A 26 1.80 -3.40 7.41
CA ASP A 26 2.72 -2.43 6.78
C ASP A 26 2.96 -2.76 5.30
N LEU A 27 3.15 -4.04 4.97
CA LEU A 27 3.33 -4.48 3.59
C LEU A 27 2.08 -4.21 2.75
N ARG A 28 0.89 -4.51 3.27
CA ARG A 28 -0.37 -4.21 2.59
C ARG A 28 -0.56 -2.73 2.34
N MET A 29 -0.25 -1.87 3.32
CA MET A 29 -0.33 -0.42 3.16
C MET A 29 0.57 0.05 2.01
N ARG A 30 1.81 -0.44 1.95
CA ARG A 30 2.72 -0.13 0.83
C ARG A 30 2.19 -0.62 -0.52
N MET A 31 1.61 -1.83 -0.56
CA MET A 31 1.00 -2.34 -1.80
C MET A 31 -0.16 -1.46 -2.26
N ARG A 32 -0.93 -0.87 -1.35
CA ARG A 32 -2.03 0.06 -1.68
C ARG A 32 -1.52 1.39 -2.19
N GLU A 33 -0.48 1.95 -1.58
CA GLU A 33 0.21 3.16 -2.08
C GLU A 33 0.74 2.93 -3.52
N GLN A 34 1.33 1.78 -3.78
CA GLN A 34 1.77 1.40 -5.13
C GLN A 34 0.60 1.21 -6.09
N ALA A 35 -0.49 0.57 -5.64
CA ALA A 35 -1.69 0.37 -6.43
C ALA A 35 -2.34 1.71 -6.83
N TYR A 36 -2.25 2.74 -5.98
CA TYR A 36 -2.72 4.09 -6.30
C TYR A 36 -1.96 4.70 -7.49
N LEU A 37 -0.63 4.58 -7.50
CA LEU A 37 0.18 5.02 -8.65
C LEU A 37 -0.17 4.24 -9.93
N GLY A 38 -0.33 2.92 -9.82
CA GLY A 38 -0.77 2.08 -10.94
C GLY A 38 -2.14 2.50 -11.48
N TRP A 39 -3.08 2.86 -10.59
CA TRP A 39 -4.39 3.36 -10.96
C TRP A 39 -4.30 4.72 -11.67
N LEU A 40 -3.48 5.66 -11.18
CA LEU A 40 -3.26 6.95 -11.86
C LEU A 40 -2.70 6.77 -13.27
N ILE A 41 -1.72 5.88 -13.45
CA ILE A 41 -1.17 5.55 -14.78
C ILE A 41 -2.27 4.97 -15.67
N TYR A 42 -3.08 4.04 -15.15
CA TYR A 42 -4.22 3.48 -15.87
C TYR A 42 -5.23 4.55 -16.31
N LEU A 43 -5.49 5.57 -15.49
CA LEU A 43 -6.40 6.67 -15.86
C LEU A 43 -5.86 7.49 -17.04
N ILE A 44 -4.55 7.72 -17.09
CA ILE A 44 -3.89 8.55 -18.12
C ILE A 44 -3.75 7.80 -19.45
N GLN A 45 -3.74 6.46 -19.44
CA GLN A 45 -3.66 5.68 -20.67
C GLN A 45 -4.88 5.93 -21.58
N PRO A 46 -4.67 6.17 -22.89
CA PRO A 46 -5.76 6.39 -23.83
C PRO A 46 -6.63 5.13 -23.92
N ALA A 47 -7.86 5.22 -23.38
CA ALA A 47 -8.85 4.16 -23.53
C ALA A 47 -9.65 4.37 -24.82
N SER A 48 -10.10 3.26 -25.41
CA SER A 48 -11.09 3.31 -26.49
C SER A 48 -12.33 4.10 -26.01
N LYS A 49 -13.00 4.83 -26.92
CA LYS A 49 -14.08 5.80 -26.64
C LYS A 49 -15.29 5.27 -25.83
N ARG A 50 -15.32 3.99 -25.42
CA ARG A 50 -16.44 3.34 -24.73
C ARG A 50 -16.06 2.62 -23.43
N THR A 51 -14.80 2.62 -23.01
CA THR A 51 -14.42 1.91 -21.77
C THR A 51 -14.48 2.85 -20.57
N ARG A 52 -15.44 2.61 -19.66
CA ARG A 52 -15.46 3.27 -18.35
C ARG A 52 -14.16 2.93 -17.62
N LYS A 53 -13.46 3.95 -17.11
CA LYS A 53 -12.32 3.74 -16.21
C LYS A 53 -12.82 3.24 -14.86
N MET A 54 -12.10 2.29 -14.28
CA MET A 54 -12.36 1.78 -12.93
C MET A 54 -12.12 2.90 -11.91
N SER A 55 -12.95 2.96 -10.88
CA SER A 55 -12.66 3.71 -9.66
C SER A 55 -11.49 3.07 -8.91
N PHE A 56 -10.87 3.83 -8.01
CA PHE A 56 -9.78 3.30 -7.19
C PHE A 56 -10.23 2.13 -6.31
N ARG A 57 -11.47 2.16 -5.82
CA ARG A 57 -12.04 1.05 -5.04
C ARG A 57 -12.21 -0.22 -5.87
N GLU A 58 -12.72 -0.11 -7.09
CA GLU A 58 -12.79 -1.25 -8.05
C GLU A 58 -11.39 -1.77 -8.36
N TRP A 59 -10.40 -0.88 -8.51
CA TRP A 59 -8.99 -1.23 -8.70
C TRP A 59 -8.44 -2.04 -7.51
N LEU A 60 -8.57 -1.53 -6.28
CA LEU A 60 -8.15 -2.25 -5.07
C LEU A 60 -8.84 -3.60 -4.89
N THR A 61 -10.13 -3.67 -5.23
CA THR A 61 -10.92 -4.92 -5.17
C THR A 61 -10.32 -5.98 -6.11
N ASN A 62 -9.99 -5.59 -7.35
CA ASN A 62 -9.41 -6.50 -8.33
C ASN A 62 -8.02 -7.03 -7.91
N PHE A 63 -7.27 -6.27 -7.13
CA PHE A 63 -5.97 -6.70 -6.58
C PHE A 63 -6.06 -7.37 -5.20
N GLY A 64 -7.26 -7.56 -4.64
CA GLY A 64 -7.44 -8.14 -3.30
C GLY A 64 -6.86 -7.28 -2.17
N LEU A 65 -6.76 -5.96 -2.41
CA LEU A 65 -6.16 -4.98 -1.51
C LEU A 65 -7.19 -4.13 -0.76
N LEU A 66 -8.49 -4.35 -0.98
CA LEU A 66 -9.55 -3.68 -0.25
C LEU A 66 -9.78 -4.37 1.10
N GLU A 67 -9.62 -3.65 2.22
CA GLU A 67 -9.88 -4.23 3.54
C GLU A 67 -11.37 -4.31 3.88
N GLU A 68 -11.76 -5.29 4.68
CA GLU A 68 -13.15 -5.41 5.15
C GLU A 68 -13.60 -4.23 6.00
N LYS A 69 -12.70 -3.65 6.80
CA LYS A 69 -12.96 -2.45 7.60
C LYS A 69 -13.20 -1.20 6.72
N GLU A 70 -12.66 -1.19 5.51
CA GLU A 70 -12.74 -0.08 4.55
C GLU A 70 -13.91 -0.18 3.58
N LYS A 71 -14.77 -1.21 3.71
CA LYS A 71 -16.10 -1.17 3.08
C LYS A 71 -16.90 0.08 3.49
N LYS A 72 -16.47 0.78 4.56
CA LYS A 72 -16.95 2.08 5.07
C LYS A 72 -15.83 3.15 5.07
N GLU A 73 -15.27 3.53 3.93
CA GLU A 73 -14.21 4.56 3.88
C GLU A 73 -14.68 5.96 4.35
N LYS A 74 -13.82 6.66 5.11
CA LYS A 74 -13.89 8.11 5.39
C LYS A 74 -12.93 8.84 4.46
N ALA A 75 -13.31 10.04 3.98
CA ALA A 75 -12.55 10.81 2.98
C ALA A 75 -11.11 11.19 3.37
N GLU A 76 -10.79 11.25 4.67
CA GLU A 76 -9.45 11.61 5.16
C GLU A 76 -8.35 10.59 4.80
N ASP A 77 -8.66 9.29 4.72
CA ASP A 77 -7.66 8.25 4.44
C ASP A 77 -7.18 8.31 2.98
N VAL A 78 -8.05 8.71 2.06
CA VAL A 78 -7.76 8.81 0.62
C VAL A 78 -6.80 9.96 0.33
N GLU A 79 -6.98 11.12 0.96
CA GLU A 79 -6.07 12.26 0.77
C GLU A 79 -4.69 12.01 1.40
N ALA A 80 -4.63 11.31 2.54
CA ALA A 80 -3.35 10.90 3.13
C ALA A 80 -2.57 9.95 2.21
N MET A 81 -3.24 8.95 1.63
CA MET A 81 -2.63 8.04 0.64
C MET A 81 -2.15 8.77 -0.61
N LYS A 82 -2.97 9.70 -1.13
CA LYS A 82 -2.62 10.51 -2.31
C LYS A 82 -1.35 11.31 -2.09
N ARG A 83 -1.26 12.05 -0.99
CA ARG A 83 -0.07 12.85 -0.64
C ARG A 83 1.19 11.98 -0.58
N LYS A 84 1.13 10.84 0.11
CA LYS A 84 2.28 9.95 0.28
C LYS A 84 2.69 9.26 -1.03
N SER A 85 1.72 8.88 -1.85
CA SER A 85 1.99 8.29 -3.17
C SER A 85 2.70 9.28 -4.11
N LEU A 86 2.30 10.55 -4.08
CA LEU A 86 2.97 11.61 -4.86
C LEU A 86 4.42 11.82 -4.40
N GLU A 87 4.68 11.86 -3.08
CA GLU A 87 6.04 11.99 -2.54
C GLU A 87 6.94 10.82 -2.98
N ILE A 88 6.41 9.59 -3.01
CA ILE A 88 7.14 8.42 -3.50
C ILE A 88 7.43 8.55 -5.00
N ALA A 89 6.45 8.99 -5.79
CA ALA A 89 6.62 9.19 -7.24
C ALA A 89 7.69 10.24 -7.55
N GLU A 90 7.71 11.36 -6.82
CA GLU A 90 8.73 12.42 -6.97
C GLU A 90 10.14 11.87 -6.69
N LYS A 91 10.33 11.10 -5.60
CA LYS A 91 11.61 10.48 -5.27
C LYS A 91 12.09 9.52 -6.36
N ILE A 92 11.19 8.71 -6.92
CA ILE A 92 11.53 7.78 -8.02
C ILE A 92 11.99 8.55 -9.26
N VAL A 93 11.29 9.63 -9.63
CA VAL A 93 11.66 10.48 -10.77
C VAL A 93 13.02 11.15 -10.54
N GLU A 94 13.29 11.62 -9.32
CA GLU A 94 14.59 12.21 -8.97
C GLU A 94 15.73 11.17 -9.07
N MET A 95 15.49 9.94 -8.59
CA MET A 95 16.46 8.84 -8.69
C MET A 95 16.75 8.45 -10.15
N ASP A 96 15.73 8.33 -11.01
CA ASP A 96 15.93 8.04 -12.45
C ASP A 96 16.72 9.15 -13.15
N LYS A 97 16.43 10.43 -12.85
CA LYS A 97 17.20 11.58 -13.38
C LYS A 97 18.69 11.53 -12.98
N ARG A 98 19.00 11.21 -11.72
CA ARG A 98 20.38 11.07 -11.23
C ARG A 98 21.12 9.88 -11.83
N HIS A 99 20.40 8.82 -12.22
CA HIS A 99 20.99 7.63 -12.82
C HIS A 99 21.31 7.81 -14.32
N ARG A 100 20.67 8.80 -14.97
CA ARG A 100 20.85 9.11 -16.41
C ARG A 100 21.81 10.28 -16.69
N SER A 101 22.23 11.01 -15.65
CA SER A 101 23.27 12.07 -15.70
C SER A 101 24.65 11.50 -15.43
#